data_AF-A0A7J4PD38-F1
#
_entry.id   AF-A0A7J4PD38-F1
#
_cell.length_a   1.000
_cell.length_b   1.000
_cell.length_c   1.000
_cell.angle_alpha   90.00
_cell.angle_beta   90.00
_cell.angle_gamma   90.00
#
_symmetry.space_group_name_H-M   'P 1'
#
loop_
_entity.id
_entity.type
_entity.pdbx_description
1 polymer ?
#
loop_
_entity_poly.entity_id
_entity_poly.type
_entity_poly.pdbx_seq_one_letter_code
_entity_poly.pdbx_strand_id
1 'polypeptide(L)'
;MKGKKKTGIFRKYLDFPLIYKIAIGFLLGVVAGLTVGPSISVVKPLGDLFLRLLRMIVMPLIFFTLVVGASTIDPKKLGRIGGKVIAWYFATSFIAAAIGISIGLLVKPGIGHPLAEVEYTVTTPPPFIETVLSWVPENPFEALTQFPEGVLPTIIFALMFGIGLTYLRNSKINRHRESGDTLFKVFDACAEIMYKIVRFVLEFAPFGVFALIAIVIGEKGISIFVSYGKIIGATAVGTAIMILGVYSAVLFACGINPLKFLRGGKEAMLTAFVTRSSSGTLPVTMKCADENFGVNRSAYSFSLPIGATINMDGTAIYMLVVAVFAANAVGHVLTASEIATLIVVAVMSSLGVAGVPMGGLIMLTVTLGSIGLPLQVVGLIAGIDVIL
;
A
#
# COMPACT_ATOMS: atom_id res chain seq x y z
N MET A 1 7.44 -5.73 -50.74
CA MET A 1 8.69 -5.92 -49.97
C MET A 1 8.44 -5.62 -48.49
N LYS A 2 8.39 -6.64 -47.62
CA LYS A 2 8.32 -6.47 -46.16
C LYS A 2 9.68 -6.00 -45.65
N GLY A 3 9.82 -4.69 -45.39
CA GLY A 3 11.02 -4.13 -44.79
C GLY A 3 11.22 -4.66 -43.37
N LYS A 4 12.28 -5.45 -43.14
CA LYS A 4 12.78 -5.81 -41.80
C LYS A 4 13.11 -4.51 -41.03
N LYS A 5 12.21 -4.03 -40.18
CA LYS A 5 12.53 -2.96 -39.22
C LYS A 5 13.58 -3.50 -38.24
N LYS A 6 14.81 -2.99 -38.32
CA LYS A 6 15.88 -3.26 -37.35
C LYS A 6 15.34 -3.02 -35.94
N THR A 7 15.27 -4.07 -35.12
CA THR A 7 14.83 -3.99 -33.72
C THR A 7 15.94 -3.35 -32.89
N GLY A 8 15.84 -2.04 -32.69
CA GLY A 8 16.75 -1.29 -31.81
C GLY A 8 16.71 -1.83 -30.38
N ILE A 9 17.81 -1.63 -29.62
CA ILE A 9 17.97 -2.09 -28.24
C ILE A 9 16.79 -1.63 -27.36
N PHE A 10 16.30 -0.41 -27.59
CA PHE A 10 15.14 0.15 -26.90
C PHE A 10 13.84 -0.65 -27.15
N ARG A 11 13.64 -1.15 -28.38
CA ARG A 11 12.45 -1.96 -28.70
C ARG A 11 12.55 -3.36 -28.11
N LYS A 12 13.75 -3.95 -28.13
CA LYS A 12 14.01 -5.22 -27.42
C LYS A 12 13.81 -5.09 -25.91
N TYR A 13 14.16 -3.94 -25.33
CA TYR A 13 13.85 -3.64 -23.94
C TYR A 13 12.34 -3.59 -23.74
N LEU A 14 11.60 -2.75 -24.47
CA LEU A 14 10.14 -2.63 -24.31
C LEU A 14 9.40 -3.97 -24.48
N ASP A 15 9.81 -4.80 -25.44
CA ASP A 15 9.19 -6.09 -25.71
C ASP A 15 9.52 -7.16 -24.65
N PHE A 16 10.52 -6.93 -23.78
CA PHE A 16 10.89 -7.86 -22.72
C PHE A 16 9.92 -7.74 -21.52
N PRO A 17 9.44 -8.86 -20.92
CA PRO A 17 8.39 -8.77 -19.91
C PRO A 17 8.84 -8.00 -18.66
N LEU A 18 8.01 -7.05 -18.23
CA LEU A 18 8.33 -6.10 -17.17
C LEU A 18 8.76 -6.77 -15.86
N ILE A 19 8.10 -7.87 -15.49
CA ILE A 19 8.49 -8.63 -14.29
C ILE A 19 9.97 -9.05 -14.30
N TYR A 20 10.47 -9.56 -15.42
CA TYR A 20 11.83 -10.07 -15.46
C TYR A 20 12.81 -8.91 -15.37
N LYS A 21 12.49 -7.75 -15.96
CA LYS A 21 13.28 -6.54 -15.78
C LYS A 21 13.37 -6.14 -14.31
N ILE A 22 12.22 -6.09 -13.62
CA ILE A 22 12.15 -5.73 -12.21
C ILE A 22 12.91 -6.74 -11.34
N ALA A 23 12.75 -8.04 -11.59
CA ALA A 23 13.45 -9.10 -10.87
C ALA A 23 14.98 -9.03 -11.08
N ILE A 24 15.42 -8.78 -12.31
CA ILE A 24 16.85 -8.56 -12.62
C ILE A 24 17.36 -7.32 -11.89
N GLY A 25 16.62 -6.19 -11.95
CA GLY A 25 16.96 -4.97 -11.22
C GLY A 25 17.09 -5.22 -9.71
N PHE A 26 16.16 -5.98 -9.14
CA PHE A 26 16.18 -6.35 -7.72
C PHE A 26 17.42 -7.19 -7.37
N LEU A 27 17.67 -8.28 -8.11
CA LEU A 27 18.81 -9.18 -7.85
C LEU A 27 20.14 -8.43 -7.99
N LEU A 28 20.29 -7.64 -9.06
CA LEU A 28 21.48 -6.82 -9.25
C LEU A 28 21.64 -5.79 -8.13
N GLY A 29 20.55 -5.23 -7.63
CA GLY A 29 20.58 -4.26 -6.55
C GLY A 29 21.05 -4.88 -5.24
N VAL A 30 20.56 -6.08 -4.90
CA VAL A 30 21.05 -6.84 -3.73
C VAL A 30 22.55 -7.13 -3.84
N VAL A 31 23.01 -7.65 -4.98
CA VAL A 31 24.44 -7.95 -5.20
C VAL A 31 25.28 -6.68 -5.13
N ALA A 32 24.84 -5.59 -5.75
CA ALA A 32 25.53 -4.31 -5.72
C ALA A 32 25.60 -3.73 -4.29
N GLY A 33 24.50 -3.80 -3.53
CA GLY A 33 24.47 -3.36 -2.14
C GLY A 33 25.46 -4.14 -1.26
N LEU A 34 25.52 -5.47 -1.41
CA LEU A 34 26.45 -6.32 -0.66
C LEU A 34 27.92 -6.10 -1.02
N THR A 35 28.22 -5.84 -2.29
CA THR A 35 29.61 -5.72 -2.78
C THR A 35 30.18 -4.31 -2.59
N VAL A 36 29.37 -3.28 -2.77
CA VAL A 36 29.81 -1.88 -2.69
C VAL A 36 29.65 -1.31 -1.27
N GLY A 37 28.67 -1.81 -0.50
CA GLY A 37 28.38 -1.30 0.83
C GLY A 37 27.80 0.12 0.83
N PRO A 38 28.01 0.93 1.88
CA PRO A 38 27.35 2.23 2.05
C PRO A 38 27.61 3.25 0.92
N SER A 39 28.72 3.11 0.19
CA SER A 39 29.06 3.97 -0.95
C SER A 39 28.13 3.80 -2.15
N ILE A 40 27.28 2.77 -2.17
CA ILE A 40 26.27 2.57 -3.22
C ILE A 40 25.20 3.68 -3.22
N SER A 41 25.12 4.50 -2.17
CA SER A 41 24.25 5.67 -2.07
C SER A 41 24.34 6.65 -3.25
N VAL A 42 25.40 6.58 -4.07
CA VAL A 42 25.50 7.31 -5.36
C VAL A 42 24.34 7.02 -6.33
N VAL A 43 23.70 5.84 -6.25
CA VAL A 43 22.56 5.50 -7.13
C VAL A 43 21.22 6.02 -6.62
N LYS A 44 21.18 6.68 -5.45
CA LYS A 44 19.97 7.27 -4.83
C LYS A 44 19.13 8.14 -5.76
N PRO A 45 19.71 8.99 -6.64
CA PRO A 45 18.90 9.77 -7.57
C PRO A 45 17.98 8.94 -8.48
N LEU A 46 18.37 7.71 -8.84
CA LEU A 46 17.54 6.82 -9.66
C LEU A 46 16.31 6.31 -8.88
N GLY A 47 16.52 5.93 -7.62
CA GLY A 47 15.43 5.52 -6.72
C GLY A 47 14.48 6.68 -6.43
N ASP A 48 15.03 7.86 -6.11
CA ASP A 48 14.24 9.07 -5.84
C ASP A 48 13.44 9.51 -7.07
N LEU A 49 14.03 9.45 -8.28
CA LEU A 49 13.33 9.74 -9.53
C LEU A 49 12.16 8.77 -9.75
N PHE A 50 12.38 7.47 -9.55
CA PHE A 50 11.31 6.47 -9.70
C PHE A 50 10.15 6.73 -8.73
N LEU A 51 10.46 7.01 -7.46
CA LEU A 51 9.43 7.35 -6.47
C LEU A 51 8.69 8.64 -6.83
N ARG A 52 9.38 9.67 -7.33
CA ARG A 52 8.76 10.93 -7.79
C ARG A 52 7.82 10.69 -8.97
N LEU A 53 8.23 9.87 -9.95
CA LEU A 53 7.40 9.51 -11.09
C LEU A 53 6.12 8.78 -10.67
N LEU A 54 6.21 7.86 -9.70
CA LEU A 54 5.04 7.19 -9.13
C LEU A 54 4.14 8.18 -8.38
N ARG A 55 4.69 9.04 -7.51
CA ARG A 55 3.91 10.04 -6.77
C ARG A 55 3.18 11.02 -7.69
N MET A 56 3.83 11.45 -8.78
CA MET A 56 3.26 12.37 -9.78
C MET A 56 1.96 11.83 -10.40
N ILE A 57 1.88 10.51 -10.63
CA ILE A 57 0.73 9.90 -11.31
C ILE A 57 -0.43 9.57 -10.36
N VAL A 58 -0.20 9.46 -9.05
CA VAL A 58 -1.22 8.96 -8.09
C VAL A 58 -2.46 9.85 -8.05
N MET A 59 -2.31 11.12 -7.66
CA MET A 59 -3.46 12.00 -7.41
C MET A 59 -4.35 12.21 -8.65
N PRO A 60 -3.81 12.53 -9.84
CA PRO A 60 -4.63 12.68 -11.03
C PRO A 60 -5.30 11.37 -11.44
N LEU A 61 -4.59 10.24 -11.36
CA LEU A 61 -5.15 8.94 -11.69
C LEU A 61 -6.31 8.59 -10.76
N ILE A 62 -6.13 8.71 -9.43
CA ILE A 62 -7.19 8.47 -8.44
C ILE A 62 -8.41 9.30 -8.79
N PHE A 63 -8.24 10.61 -8.93
CA PHE A 63 -9.35 11.53 -9.18
C PHE A 63 -10.12 11.18 -10.46
N PHE A 64 -9.43 11.11 -11.62
CA PHE A 64 -10.10 10.85 -12.89
C PHE A 64 -10.73 9.45 -12.95
N THR A 65 -10.03 8.43 -12.44
CA THR A 65 -10.53 7.05 -12.50
C THR A 65 -11.71 6.81 -11.56
N LEU A 66 -11.71 7.42 -10.36
CA LEU A 66 -12.81 7.31 -9.42
C LEU A 66 -14.05 8.06 -9.88
N VAL A 67 -13.90 9.28 -10.40
CA VAL A 67 -15.04 10.04 -10.94
C VAL A 67 -15.70 9.23 -12.06
N VAL A 68 -14.91 8.71 -13.01
CA VAL A 68 -15.43 7.85 -14.08
C VAL A 68 -16.08 6.60 -13.51
N GLY A 69 -15.38 5.88 -12.63
CA GLY A 69 -15.89 4.67 -12.00
C GLY A 69 -17.22 4.86 -11.27
N ALA A 70 -17.29 5.81 -10.35
CA ALA A 70 -18.50 6.15 -9.60
C ALA A 70 -19.62 6.64 -10.53
N SER A 71 -19.28 7.32 -11.63
CA SER A 71 -20.26 7.83 -12.59
C SER A 71 -20.88 6.76 -13.52
N THR A 72 -20.36 5.53 -13.49
CA THR A 72 -20.86 4.39 -14.29
C THR A 72 -21.74 3.44 -13.49
N ILE A 73 -21.82 3.59 -12.16
CA ILE A 73 -22.57 2.69 -11.27
C ILE A 73 -23.84 3.39 -10.79
N ASP A 74 -24.95 2.66 -10.76
CA ASP A 74 -26.14 3.09 -10.03
C ASP A 74 -25.78 3.37 -8.56
N PRO A 75 -26.13 4.53 -7.97
CA PRO A 75 -25.74 4.86 -6.60
C PRO A 75 -26.11 3.79 -5.56
N LYS A 76 -27.23 3.08 -5.76
CA LYS A 76 -27.62 1.92 -4.93
C LYS A 76 -26.66 0.73 -5.05
N LYS A 77 -26.17 0.44 -6.26
CA LYS A 77 -25.15 -0.59 -6.49
C LYS A 77 -23.80 -0.16 -5.94
N LEU A 78 -23.44 1.11 -6.04
CA LEU A 78 -22.21 1.67 -5.48
C LEU A 78 -22.17 1.51 -3.95
N GLY A 79 -23.26 1.84 -3.24
CA GLY A 79 -23.37 1.62 -1.80
C GLY A 79 -23.24 0.14 -1.41
N ARG A 80 -23.83 -0.78 -2.21
CA ARG A 80 -23.71 -2.22 -1.98
C ARG A 80 -22.28 -2.75 -2.22
N ILE A 81 -21.60 -2.25 -3.26
CA ILE A 81 -20.20 -2.60 -3.54
C ILE A 81 -19.30 -2.05 -2.43
N GLY A 82 -19.47 -0.78 -2.07
CA GLY A 82 -18.70 -0.13 -1.02
C GLY A 82 -18.85 -0.81 0.34
N GLY A 83 -20.07 -1.12 0.75
CA GLY A 83 -20.32 -1.85 2.00
C GLY A 83 -19.64 -3.23 2.03
N LYS A 84 -19.67 -3.97 0.91
CA LYS A 84 -18.97 -5.26 0.80
C LYS A 84 -17.46 -5.12 0.88
N VAL A 85 -16.89 -4.12 0.20
CA VAL A 85 -15.45 -3.84 0.19
C VAL A 85 -14.96 -3.43 1.57
N ILE A 86 -15.68 -2.52 2.25
CA ILE A 86 -15.33 -2.08 3.60
C ILE A 86 -15.43 -3.27 4.57
N ALA A 87 -16.53 -4.02 4.56
CA ALA A 87 -16.69 -5.20 5.43
C ALA A 87 -15.58 -6.23 5.18
N TRP A 88 -15.21 -6.45 3.92
CA TRP A 88 -14.08 -7.30 3.54
C TRP A 88 -12.77 -6.81 4.15
N TYR A 89 -12.43 -5.52 4.02
CA TYR A 89 -11.19 -4.94 4.56
C TYR A 89 -11.10 -4.97 6.08
N PHE A 90 -12.22 -4.72 6.77
CA PHE A 90 -12.26 -4.91 8.23
C PHE A 90 -12.03 -6.37 8.60
N ALA A 91 -12.73 -7.31 7.95
CA ALA A 91 -12.59 -8.73 8.24
C ALA A 91 -11.15 -9.22 8.01
N THR A 92 -10.52 -8.85 6.90
CA THR A 92 -9.14 -9.24 6.61
C THR A 92 -8.13 -8.57 7.55
N SER A 93 -8.33 -7.30 7.89
CA SER A 93 -7.47 -6.60 8.86
C SER A 93 -7.53 -7.25 10.26
N PHE A 94 -8.71 -7.65 10.74
CA PHE A 94 -8.84 -8.37 12.01
C PHE A 94 -8.17 -9.75 11.97
N ILE A 95 -8.30 -10.48 10.86
CA ILE A 95 -7.61 -11.76 10.67
C ILE A 95 -6.09 -11.56 10.64
N ALA A 96 -5.61 -10.55 9.91
CA ALA A 96 -4.21 -10.19 9.84
C ALA A 96 -3.65 -9.81 11.22
N ALA A 97 -4.41 -9.03 11.99
CA ALA A 97 -4.05 -8.69 13.36
C ALA A 97 -3.94 -9.93 14.26
N ALA A 98 -4.92 -10.85 14.18
CA ALA A 98 -4.89 -12.11 14.90
C ALA A 98 -3.68 -12.98 14.51
N ILE A 99 -3.31 -13.01 13.22
CA ILE A 99 -2.12 -13.71 12.72
C ILE A 99 -0.85 -13.06 13.31
N GLY A 100 -0.75 -11.73 13.26
CA GLY A 100 0.42 -10.98 13.75
C GLY A 100 0.70 -11.23 15.22
N ILE A 101 -0.32 -11.09 16.08
CA ILE A 101 -0.15 -11.35 17.51
C ILE A 101 0.17 -12.82 17.78
N SER A 102 -0.48 -13.76 17.09
CA SER A 102 -0.26 -15.20 17.29
C SER A 102 1.18 -15.61 16.95
N ILE A 103 1.70 -15.13 15.82
CA ILE A 103 3.08 -15.41 15.43
C ILE A 103 4.06 -14.72 16.37
N GLY A 104 3.79 -13.48 16.78
CA GLY A 104 4.60 -12.79 17.77
C GLY A 104 4.74 -13.60 19.06
N LEU A 105 3.62 -14.11 19.60
CA LEU A 105 3.61 -14.91 20.83
C LEU A 105 4.32 -16.27 20.67
N LEU A 106 4.30 -16.87 19.47
CA LEU A 106 4.99 -18.14 19.18
C LEU A 106 6.50 -17.95 19.00
N VAL A 107 6.91 -16.94 18.21
CA VAL A 107 8.31 -16.67 17.89
C VAL A 107 9.04 -16.01 19.07
N LYS A 108 8.31 -15.30 19.93
CA LYS A 108 8.81 -14.55 21.08
C LYS A 108 10.01 -13.65 20.70
N PRO A 109 9.83 -12.72 19.75
CA PRO A 109 10.88 -11.75 19.42
C PRO A 109 11.16 -10.87 20.65
N GLY A 110 12.39 -10.38 20.83
CA GLY A 110 12.75 -9.46 21.93
C GLY A 110 13.36 -10.11 23.17
N ILE A 111 13.20 -11.42 23.36
CA ILE A 111 13.91 -12.15 24.42
C ILE A 111 15.42 -12.06 24.18
N GLY A 112 16.17 -11.57 25.17
CA GLY A 112 17.63 -11.40 25.12
C GLY A 112 18.11 -10.05 24.58
N HIS A 113 17.20 -9.10 24.35
CA HIS A 113 17.52 -7.71 23.95
C HIS A 113 16.86 -6.72 24.93
N PRO A 114 17.35 -6.60 26.18
CA PRO A 114 16.75 -5.72 27.18
C PRO A 114 16.90 -4.23 26.77
N LEU A 115 15.83 -3.46 26.94
CA LEU A 115 15.86 -2.01 26.74
C LEU A 115 16.37 -1.32 28.02
N ALA A 116 17.28 -0.35 27.88
CA ALA A 116 17.69 0.48 29.01
C ALA A 116 16.55 1.43 29.45
N GLU A 117 16.42 1.66 30.75
CA GLU A 117 15.39 2.52 31.35
C GLU A 117 15.56 3.99 30.91
N VAL A 118 14.54 4.55 30.25
CA VAL A 118 14.42 5.98 29.97
C VAL A 118 12.95 6.40 30.10
N GLU A 119 12.70 7.52 30.74
CA GLU A 119 11.36 8.09 31.00
C GLU A 119 10.55 8.39 29.72
N TYR A 120 9.24 8.26 29.86
CA TYR A 120 8.24 8.12 28.80
C TYR A 120 7.38 9.39 28.67
N THR A 121 7.08 9.82 27.44
CA THR A 121 6.02 10.79 27.16
C THR A 121 4.91 10.16 26.33
N VAL A 122 3.71 10.07 26.92
CA VAL A 122 2.49 9.62 26.24
C VAL A 122 2.13 10.66 25.17
N THR A 123 2.11 10.29 23.89
CA THR A 123 1.39 11.06 22.88
C THR A 123 0.00 10.45 22.72
N THR A 124 -1.04 11.23 23.05
CA THR A 124 -2.42 10.81 22.87
C THR A 124 -2.74 10.79 21.37
N PRO A 125 -3.22 9.66 20.82
CA PRO A 125 -3.68 9.63 19.43
C PRO A 125 -4.88 10.56 19.22
N PRO A 126 -5.08 11.08 18.00
CA PRO A 126 -6.25 11.87 17.69
C PRO A 126 -7.53 11.05 17.91
N PRO A 127 -8.60 11.67 18.46
CA PRO A 127 -9.89 11.02 18.62
C PRO A 127 -10.41 10.43 17.31
N PHE A 128 -11.10 9.28 17.40
CA PHE A 128 -11.70 8.61 16.23
C PHE A 128 -12.62 9.54 15.43
N ILE A 129 -13.42 10.37 16.11
CA ILE A 129 -14.34 11.31 15.48
C ILE A 129 -13.59 12.35 14.64
N GLU A 130 -12.49 12.90 15.16
CA GLU A 130 -11.66 13.86 14.41
C GLU A 130 -11.02 13.21 13.19
N THR A 131 -10.60 11.95 13.33
CA THR A 131 -10.07 11.17 12.20
C THR A 131 -11.14 10.94 11.13
N VAL A 132 -12.39 10.67 11.50
CA VAL A 132 -13.49 10.50 10.53
C VAL A 132 -13.86 11.83 9.87
N LEU A 133 -13.87 12.93 10.63
CA LEU A 133 -14.16 14.26 10.10
C LEU A 133 -13.11 14.70 9.07
N SER A 134 -11.84 14.36 9.26
CA SER A 134 -10.77 14.69 8.31
C SER A 134 -10.89 13.98 6.96
N TRP A 135 -11.74 12.95 6.85
CA TRP A 135 -12.00 12.29 5.56
C TRP A 135 -12.80 13.16 4.59
N VAL A 136 -13.55 14.14 5.08
CA VAL A 136 -14.30 15.08 4.24
C VAL A 136 -13.47 16.36 4.12
N PRO A 137 -12.91 16.69 2.94
CA PRO A 137 -12.08 17.87 2.80
C PRO A 137 -12.92 19.15 2.84
N GLU A 138 -12.44 20.18 3.54
CA GLU A 138 -12.99 21.54 3.44
C GLU A 138 -12.77 22.12 2.04
N ASN A 139 -11.62 21.82 1.43
CA ASN A 139 -11.26 22.23 0.08
C ASN A 139 -10.74 21.03 -0.75
N PRO A 140 -11.50 20.55 -1.75
CA PRO A 140 -11.09 19.40 -2.55
C PRO A 140 -9.87 19.68 -3.44
N PHE A 141 -9.62 20.93 -3.81
CA PHE A 141 -8.43 21.29 -4.59
C PHE A 141 -7.16 21.27 -3.74
N GLU A 142 -7.27 21.64 -2.48
CA GLU A 142 -6.17 21.50 -1.52
C GLU A 142 -5.89 20.02 -1.21
N ALA A 143 -6.93 19.21 -1.01
CA ALA A 143 -6.77 17.77 -0.86
C ALA A 143 -6.06 17.12 -2.07
N LEU A 144 -6.28 17.63 -3.28
CA LEU A 144 -5.62 17.14 -4.49
C LEU A 144 -4.12 17.47 -4.55
N THR A 145 -3.68 18.57 -3.91
CA THR A 145 -2.27 18.99 -3.92
C THR A 145 -1.49 18.42 -2.74
N GLN A 146 -2.16 18.05 -1.65
CA GLN A 146 -1.55 17.43 -0.48
C GLN A 146 -1.34 15.93 -0.70
N PHE A 147 -0.08 15.52 -0.77
CA PHE A 147 0.29 14.11 -0.85
C PHE A 147 1.27 13.77 0.28
N PRO A 148 1.01 12.73 1.09
CA PRO A 148 -0.01 11.68 0.90
C PRO A 148 -1.33 11.88 1.65
N GLU A 149 -1.40 12.87 2.53
CA GLU A 149 -2.51 13.09 3.47
C GLU A 149 -3.85 13.36 2.75
N GLY A 150 -3.81 14.02 1.60
CA GLY A 150 -4.98 14.36 0.80
C GLY A 150 -5.54 13.22 -0.06
N VAL A 151 -4.94 12.01 -0.05
CA VAL A 151 -5.42 10.87 -0.85
C VAL A 151 -6.84 10.46 -0.45
N LEU A 152 -7.10 10.21 0.85
CA LEU A 152 -8.41 9.78 1.32
C LEU A 152 -9.49 10.86 1.13
N PRO A 153 -9.25 12.13 1.49
CA PRO A 153 -10.19 13.21 1.19
C PRO A 153 -10.48 13.38 -0.31
N THR A 154 -9.46 13.21 -1.16
CA THR A 154 -9.63 13.20 -2.63
C THR A 154 -10.53 12.06 -3.09
N ILE A 155 -10.42 10.87 -2.49
CA ILE A 155 -11.29 9.73 -2.80
C ILE A 155 -12.75 10.07 -2.45
N ILE A 156 -13.01 10.57 -1.24
CA ILE A 156 -14.37 10.92 -0.80
C ILE A 156 -14.98 11.98 -1.74
N PHE A 157 -14.22 13.02 -2.07
CA PHE A 157 -14.66 14.04 -3.01
C PHE A 157 -14.91 13.47 -4.42
N ALA A 158 -13.98 12.68 -4.97
CA ALA A 158 -14.11 12.07 -6.30
C ALA A 158 -15.34 11.16 -6.41
N LEU A 159 -15.67 10.44 -5.33
CA LEU A 159 -16.88 9.61 -5.25
C LEU A 159 -18.14 10.46 -5.24
N MET A 160 -18.21 11.48 -4.39
CA MET A 160 -19.36 12.41 -4.34
C MET A 160 -19.56 13.10 -5.69
N PHE A 161 -18.46 13.56 -6.31
CA PHE A 161 -18.46 14.19 -7.62
C PHE A 161 -18.94 13.22 -8.71
N GLY A 162 -18.43 11.98 -8.73
CA GLY A 162 -18.85 10.95 -9.66
C GLY A 162 -20.33 10.55 -9.51
N ILE A 163 -20.84 10.45 -8.27
CA ILE A 163 -22.26 10.21 -8.00
C ILE A 163 -23.10 11.39 -8.51
N GLY A 164 -22.68 12.63 -8.25
CA GLY A 164 -23.32 13.83 -8.79
C GLY A 164 -23.35 13.84 -10.32
N LEU A 165 -22.26 13.41 -10.96
CA LEU A 165 -22.17 13.25 -12.41
C LEU A 165 -23.18 12.20 -12.93
N THR A 166 -23.39 11.08 -12.23
CA THR A 166 -24.43 10.11 -12.56
C THR A 166 -25.82 10.74 -12.56
N TYR A 167 -26.15 11.53 -11.53
CA TYR A 167 -27.45 12.21 -11.47
C TYR A 167 -27.63 13.22 -12.59
N LEU A 168 -26.57 13.94 -12.95
CA LEU A 168 -26.60 14.92 -14.04
C LEU A 168 -26.84 14.24 -15.39
N ARG A 169 -26.14 13.14 -15.67
CA ARG A 169 -26.28 12.32 -16.88
C ARG A 169 -27.68 11.70 -17.01
N ASN A 170 -28.29 11.33 -15.89
CA ASN A 170 -29.63 10.75 -15.85
C ASN A 170 -30.76 11.79 -15.70
N SER A 171 -30.45 13.08 -15.82
CA SER A 171 -31.45 14.14 -15.68
C SER A 171 -32.49 14.13 -16.81
N LYS A 172 -33.74 14.45 -16.46
CA LYS A 172 -34.82 14.64 -17.44
C LYS A 172 -34.57 15.86 -18.34
N ILE A 173 -33.79 16.83 -17.87
CA ILE A 173 -33.46 18.04 -18.61
C ILE A 173 -32.34 17.73 -19.60
N ASN A 174 -32.61 17.87 -20.90
CA ASN A 174 -31.67 17.52 -21.97
C ASN A 174 -30.32 18.23 -21.85
N ARG A 175 -30.32 19.54 -21.53
CA ARG A 175 -29.08 20.33 -21.33
C ARG A 175 -28.18 19.74 -20.24
N HIS A 176 -28.75 19.29 -19.12
CA HIS A 176 -27.98 18.71 -18.02
C HIS A 176 -27.36 17.37 -18.41
N ARG A 177 -28.14 16.50 -19.05
CA ARG A 177 -27.67 15.20 -19.53
C ARG A 177 -26.52 15.36 -20.53
N GLU A 178 -26.64 16.26 -21.51
CA GLU A 178 -25.59 16.52 -22.49
C GLU A 178 -24.31 17.09 -21.86
N SER A 179 -24.44 18.04 -20.91
CA SER A 179 -23.29 18.52 -20.12
C SER A 179 -22.63 17.40 -19.31
N GLY A 180 -23.43 16.54 -18.67
CA GLY A 180 -22.91 15.41 -17.89
C GLY A 180 -22.18 14.38 -18.75
N ASP A 181 -22.72 14.04 -19.92
CA ASP A 181 -22.08 13.10 -20.84
C ASP A 181 -20.80 13.67 -21.45
N THR A 182 -20.78 14.98 -21.72
CA THR A 182 -19.56 15.67 -22.19
C THR A 182 -18.47 15.62 -21.12
N LEU A 183 -18.81 15.96 -19.88
CA LEU A 183 -17.85 15.94 -18.77
C LEU A 183 -17.34 14.52 -18.50
N PHE A 184 -18.22 13.52 -18.55
CA PHE A 184 -17.84 12.11 -18.44
C PHE A 184 -16.77 11.72 -19.47
N LYS A 185 -16.99 12.05 -20.76
CA LYS A 185 -16.02 11.74 -21.83
C LYS A 185 -14.66 12.40 -21.61
N VAL A 186 -14.64 13.62 -21.08
CA VAL A 186 -13.39 14.33 -20.73
C VAL A 186 -12.64 13.58 -19.62
N PHE A 187 -13.32 13.28 -18.51
CA PHE A 187 -12.72 12.57 -17.39
C PHE A 187 -12.27 11.15 -17.78
N ASP A 188 -13.03 10.48 -18.64
CA ASP A 188 -12.68 9.16 -19.17
C ASP A 188 -11.41 9.21 -20.02
N ALA A 189 -11.32 10.17 -20.95
CA ALA A 189 -10.12 10.41 -21.73
C ALA A 189 -8.90 10.74 -20.85
N CYS A 190 -9.07 11.57 -19.80
CA CYS A 190 -8.00 11.87 -18.84
C CYS A 190 -7.52 10.62 -18.12
N ALA A 191 -8.42 9.76 -17.64
CA ALA A 191 -8.06 8.51 -17.00
C ALA A 191 -7.30 7.55 -17.95
N GLU A 192 -7.74 7.44 -19.21
CA GLU A 192 -7.04 6.66 -20.24
C GLU A 192 -5.62 7.18 -20.52
N ILE A 193 -5.46 8.50 -20.57
CA ILE A 193 -4.14 9.13 -20.69
C ILE A 193 -3.28 8.75 -19.46
N MET A 194 -3.84 8.84 -18.26
CA MET A 194 -3.12 8.49 -17.04
C MET A 194 -2.65 7.04 -17.06
N TYR A 195 -3.46 6.06 -17.48
CA TYR A 195 -3.03 4.66 -17.63
C TYR A 195 -1.84 4.51 -18.59
N LYS A 196 -1.79 5.27 -19.70
CA LYS A 196 -0.63 5.27 -20.60
C LYS A 196 0.62 5.85 -19.93
N ILE A 197 0.47 6.91 -19.14
CA ILE A 197 1.58 7.48 -18.35
C ILE A 197 2.09 6.44 -17.33
N VAL A 198 1.21 5.69 -16.67
CA VAL A 198 1.61 4.58 -15.78
C VAL A 198 2.49 3.59 -16.52
N ARG A 199 2.09 3.15 -17.73
CA ARG A 199 2.89 2.21 -18.53
C ARG A 199 4.28 2.75 -18.83
N PHE A 200 4.40 4.04 -19.14
CA PHE A 200 5.71 4.67 -19.36
C PHE A 200 6.57 4.70 -18.09
N VAL A 201 5.99 5.09 -16.95
CA VAL A 201 6.70 5.11 -15.66
C VAL A 201 7.15 3.70 -15.25
N LEU A 202 6.32 2.69 -15.52
CA LEU A 202 6.64 1.29 -15.23
C LEU A 202 7.87 0.79 -16.00
N GLU A 203 8.11 1.26 -17.22
CA GLU A 203 9.34 0.93 -17.95
C GLU A 203 10.61 1.45 -17.27
N PHE A 204 10.50 2.39 -16.33
CA PHE A 204 11.62 2.84 -15.50
C PHE A 204 11.78 2.04 -14.19
N ALA A 205 10.77 1.24 -13.81
CA ALA A 205 10.75 0.50 -12.56
C ALA A 205 12.00 -0.35 -12.28
N PRO A 206 12.61 -1.06 -13.25
CA PRO A 206 13.81 -1.87 -13.01
C PRO A 206 14.99 -1.10 -12.43
N PHE A 207 15.20 0.14 -12.89
CA PHE A 207 16.29 1.00 -12.45
C PHE A 207 16.01 1.59 -11.07
N GLY A 208 14.78 2.03 -10.83
CA GLY A 208 14.34 2.49 -9.52
C GLY A 208 14.42 1.37 -8.48
N VAL A 209 13.98 0.17 -8.84
CA VAL A 209 14.00 -1.01 -7.99
C VAL A 209 15.42 -1.41 -7.61
N PHE A 210 16.33 -1.45 -8.59
CA PHE A 210 17.76 -1.66 -8.37
C PHE A 210 18.32 -0.68 -7.34
N ALA A 211 18.09 0.62 -7.56
CA ALA A 211 18.66 1.67 -6.71
C ALA A 211 18.11 1.60 -5.29
N LEU A 212 16.80 1.41 -5.13
CA LEU A 212 16.15 1.36 -3.82
C LEU A 212 16.66 0.17 -3.01
N ILE A 213 16.71 -1.05 -3.56
CA ILE A 213 17.17 -2.21 -2.79
C ILE A 213 18.68 -2.17 -2.53
N ALA A 214 19.49 -1.66 -3.47
CA ALA A 214 20.94 -1.57 -3.31
C ALA A 214 21.34 -0.69 -2.13
N ILE A 215 20.69 0.47 -1.98
CA ILE A 215 20.94 1.41 -0.87
C ILE A 215 20.61 0.77 0.47
N VAL A 216 19.47 0.10 0.56
CA VAL A 216 19.01 -0.55 1.78
C VAL A 216 20.02 -1.60 2.25
N ILE A 217 20.44 -2.48 1.33
CA ILE A 217 21.40 -3.53 1.64
C ILE A 217 22.79 -2.95 1.91
N GLY A 218 23.21 -1.91 1.18
CA GLY A 218 24.51 -1.27 1.35
C GLY A 218 24.65 -0.50 2.67
N GLU A 219 23.62 0.20 3.12
CA GLU A 219 23.64 0.96 4.37
C GLU A 219 23.46 0.08 5.62
N LYS A 220 22.57 -0.92 5.53
CA LYS A 220 22.14 -1.70 6.71
C LYS A 220 22.90 -3.02 6.87
N GLY A 221 23.53 -3.52 5.81
CA GLY A 221 24.32 -4.75 5.84
C GLY A 221 23.53 -6.02 6.19
N ILE A 222 24.24 -7.13 6.36
CA ILE A 222 23.65 -8.43 6.74
C ILE A 222 23.45 -8.56 8.26
N SER A 223 24.23 -7.83 9.07
CA SER A 223 24.21 -7.93 10.54
C SER A 223 22.84 -7.58 11.13
N ILE A 224 22.07 -6.73 10.46
CA ILE A 224 20.71 -6.34 10.88
C ILE A 224 19.73 -7.52 10.85
N PHE A 225 19.94 -8.48 9.94
CA PHE A 225 19.14 -9.70 9.86
C PHE A 225 19.44 -10.68 11.01
N VAL A 226 20.59 -10.55 11.68
CA VAL A 226 20.93 -11.40 12.83
C VAL A 226 20.25 -10.88 14.10
N SER A 227 20.36 -9.59 14.38
CA SER A 227 19.78 -8.99 15.60
C SER A 227 18.25 -8.87 15.54
N TYR A 228 17.69 -8.60 14.36
CA TYR A 228 16.24 -8.42 14.16
C TYR A 228 15.59 -9.54 13.34
N GLY A 229 16.33 -10.61 13.05
CA GLY A 229 15.86 -11.72 12.22
C GLY A 229 14.57 -12.36 12.70
N LYS A 230 14.34 -12.42 14.03
CA LYS A 230 13.08 -12.92 14.59
C LYS A 230 11.89 -12.04 14.23
N ILE A 231 12.04 -10.71 14.24
CA ILE A 231 10.97 -9.77 13.86
C ILE A 231 10.73 -9.86 12.35
N ILE A 232 11.80 -9.76 11.56
CA ILE A 232 11.73 -9.82 10.09
C ILE A 232 11.10 -11.14 9.64
N GLY A 233 11.55 -12.26 10.22
CA GLY A 233 11.01 -13.59 9.94
C GLY A 233 9.55 -13.74 10.38
N ALA A 234 9.19 -13.26 11.57
CA ALA A 234 7.81 -13.31 12.05
C ALA A 234 6.86 -12.52 11.14
N THR A 235 7.22 -11.29 10.79
CA THR A 235 6.42 -10.45 9.88
C THR A 235 6.33 -11.06 8.49
N ALA A 236 7.43 -11.57 7.93
CA ALA A 236 7.45 -12.24 6.63
C ALA A 236 6.58 -13.50 6.61
N VAL A 237 6.66 -14.33 7.65
CA VAL A 237 5.82 -15.53 7.80
C VAL A 237 4.34 -15.16 7.96
N GLY A 238 4.02 -14.12 8.75
CA GLY A 238 2.66 -13.63 8.90
C GLY A 238 2.06 -13.14 7.59
N THR A 239 2.81 -12.33 6.85
CA THR A 239 2.41 -11.87 5.51
C THR A 239 2.26 -13.05 4.55
N ALA A 240 3.15 -14.04 4.59
CA ALA A 240 3.03 -15.25 3.77
C ALA A 240 1.78 -16.07 4.11
N ILE A 241 1.44 -16.22 5.40
CA ILE A 241 0.20 -16.89 5.85
C ILE A 241 -1.02 -16.12 5.36
N MET A 242 -0.98 -14.78 5.40
CA MET A 242 -2.10 -13.98 4.90
C MET A 242 -2.31 -14.19 3.39
N ILE A 243 -1.23 -14.18 2.60
CA ILE A 243 -1.30 -14.33 1.14
C ILE A 243 -1.65 -15.77 0.73
N LEU A 244 -0.88 -16.74 1.21
CA LEU A 244 -0.96 -18.15 0.78
C LEU A 244 -2.04 -18.94 1.53
N GLY A 245 -2.41 -18.50 2.74
CA GLY A 245 -3.48 -19.08 3.54
C GLY A 245 -4.79 -18.34 3.31
N VAL A 246 -4.92 -17.13 3.87
CA VAL A 246 -6.22 -16.44 3.96
C VAL A 246 -6.72 -16.00 2.58
N TYR A 247 -5.95 -15.19 1.84
CA TYR A 247 -6.40 -14.70 0.54
C TYR A 247 -6.56 -15.84 -0.47
N SER A 248 -5.64 -16.80 -0.48
CA SER A 248 -5.74 -17.95 -1.39
C SER A 248 -6.95 -18.85 -1.07
N ALA A 249 -7.28 -19.06 0.20
CA ALA A 249 -8.49 -19.80 0.60
C ALA A 249 -9.76 -19.08 0.16
N VAL A 250 -9.82 -17.75 0.32
CA VAL A 250 -10.99 -16.98 -0.13
C VAL A 250 -11.10 -16.97 -1.66
N LEU A 251 -9.99 -16.78 -2.37
CA LEU A 251 -9.97 -16.86 -3.84
C LEU A 251 -10.49 -18.21 -4.31
N PHE A 252 -10.03 -19.30 -3.69
CA PHE A 252 -10.50 -20.65 -3.99
C PHE A 252 -12.00 -20.82 -3.71
N ALA A 253 -12.49 -20.34 -2.56
CA ALA A 253 -13.91 -20.37 -2.21
C ALA A 253 -14.79 -19.57 -3.19
N CYS A 254 -14.25 -18.52 -3.80
CA CYS A 254 -14.92 -17.74 -4.85
C CYS A 254 -14.77 -18.34 -6.26
N GLY A 255 -14.15 -19.51 -6.41
CA GLY A 255 -13.91 -20.14 -7.72
C GLY A 255 -12.78 -19.50 -8.54
N ILE A 256 -11.95 -18.65 -7.93
CA ILE A 256 -10.81 -18.00 -8.57
C ILE A 256 -9.55 -18.80 -8.27
N ASN A 257 -8.78 -19.13 -9.31
CA ASN A 257 -7.52 -19.85 -9.14
C ASN A 257 -6.45 -18.93 -8.49
N PRO A 258 -5.96 -19.24 -7.27
CA PRO A 258 -5.04 -18.35 -6.55
C PRO A 258 -3.70 -18.16 -7.28
N LEU A 259 -3.17 -19.21 -7.92
CA LEU A 259 -1.92 -19.13 -8.69
C LEU A 259 -2.06 -18.21 -9.91
N LYS A 260 -3.21 -18.23 -10.59
CA LYS A 260 -3.48 -17.29 -11.68
C LYS A 260 -3.60 -15.86 -11.16
N PHE A 261 -4.24 -15.66 -10.00
CA PHE A 261 -4.33 -14.35 -9.35
C PHE A 261 -2.94 -13.80 -9.01
N LEU A 262 -2.11 -14.58 -8.31
CA LEU A 262 -0.74 -14.18 -7.96
C LEU A 262 0.11 -13.89 -9.20
N ARG A 263 -0.04 -14.67 -10.28
CA ARG A 263 0.64 -14.41 -11.56
C ARG A 263 0.13 -13.14 -12.26
N GLY A 264 -1.16 -12.80 -12.17
CA GLY A 264 -1.68 -11.57 -12.76
C GLY A 264 -1.33 -10.32 -11.95
N GLY A 265 -1.19 -10.43 -10.63
CA GLY A 265 -0.89 -9.31 -9.73
C GLY A 265 0.60 -9.07 -9.46
N LYS A 266 1.49 -9.89 -10.04
CA LYS A 266 2.93 -9.91 -9.75
C LYS A 266 3.63 -8.56 -9.93
N GLU A 267 3.22 -7.76 -10.92
CA GLU A 267 3.80 -6.44 -11.17
C GLU A 267 3.47 -5.50 -10.01
N ALA A 268 2.21 -5.43 -9.60
CA ALA A 268 1.78 -4.65 -8.45
C ALA A 268 2.45 -5.11 -7.15
N MET A 269 2.54 -6.43 -6.90
CA MET A 269 3.20 -6.97 -5.70
C MET A 269 4.69 -6.60 -5.63
N LEU A 270 5.42 -6.75 -6.75
CA LEU A 270 6.85 -6.39 -6.80
C LEU A 270 7.07 -4.88 -6.70
N THR A 271 6.23 -4.08 -7.36
CA THR A 271 6.30 -2.62 -7.22
C THR A 271 5.99 -2.19 -5.79
N ALA A 272 4.97 -2.75 -5.13
CA ALA A 272 4.66 -2.46 -3.73
C ALA A 272 5.82 -2.81 -2.81
N PHE A 273 6.39 -4.01 -2.98
CA PHE A 273 7.52 -4.49 -2.17
C PHE A 273 8.73 -3.55 -2.24
N VAL A 274 9.05 -3.06 -3.44
CA VAL A 274 10.26 -2.24 -3.61
C VAL A 274 10.03 -0.76 -3.33
N THR A 275 8.88 -0.23 -3.72
CA THR A 275 8.56 1.19 -3.50
C THR A 275 8.15 1.48 -2.07
N ARG A 276 7.71 0.46 -1.32
CA ARG A 276 7.22 0.57 0.06
C ARG A 276 6.08 1.57 0.20
N SER A 277 5.25 1.68 -0.85
CA SER A 277 4.16 2.65 -0.90
C SER A 277 2.94 2.07 -1.60
N SER A 278 1.88 1.82 -0.84
CA SER A 278 0.57 1.42 -1.37
C SER A 278 -0.01 2.49 -2.28
N SER A 279 0.09 3.78 -1.90
CA SER A 279 -0.39 4.89 -2.72
C SER A 279 0.43 5.06 -3.99
N GLY A 280 1.77 4.94 -3.90
CA GLY A 280 2.67 4.97 -5.06
C GLY A 280 2.50 3.77 -5.99
N THR A 281 2.02 2.64 -5.49
CA THR A 281 1.79 1.41 -6.29
C THR A 281 0.39 1.33 -6.86
N LEU A 282 -0.56 2.09 -6.33
CA LEU A 282 -1.96 2.09 -6.78
C LEU A 282 -2.13 2.17 -8.31
N PRO A 283 -1.37 3.01 -9.05
CA PRO A 283 -1.43 3.02 -10.50
C PRO A 283 -1.16 1.66 -11.17
N VAL A 284 -0.17 0.92 -10.64
CA VAL A 284 0.22 -0.41 -11.12
C VAL A 284 -0.85 -1.44 -10.75
N THR A 285 -1.41 -1.32 -9.55
CA THR A 285 -2.50 -2.19 -9.07
C THR A 285 -3.76 -2.03 -9.92
N MET A 286 -4.15 -0.79 -10.24
CA MET A 286 -5.30 -0.50 -11.11
C MET A 286 -5.09 -1.00 -12.53
N LYS A 287 -3.88 -0.83 -13.09
CA LYS A 287 -3.52 -1.40 -14.38
C LYS A 287 -3.63 -2.93 -14.39
N CYS A 288 -3.14 -3.61 -13.35
CA CYS A 288 -3.26 -5.08 -13.25
C CYS A 288 -4.72 -5.52 -13.14
N ALA A 289 -5.56 -4.76 -12.42
CA ALA A 289 -6.99 -5.05 -12.29
C ALA A 289 -7.74 -4.95 -13.62
N ASP A 290 -7.40 -3.97 -14.43
CA ASP A 290 -7.97 -3.77 -15.76
C ASP A 290 -7.43 -4.81 -16.77
N GLU A 291 -6.11 -4.79 -17.01
CA GLU A 291 -5.49 -5.53 -18.12
C GLU A 291 -5.33 -7.04 -17.85
N ASN A 292 -4.96 -7.43 -16.61
CA ASN A 292 -4.61 -8.82 -16.31
C ASN A 292 -5.80 -9.61 -15.78
N PHE A 293 -6.72 -8.95 -15.07
CA PHE A 293 -7.86 -9.58 -14.42
C PHE A 293 -9.20 -9.26 -15.10
N GLY A 294 -9.27 -8.24 -15.97
CA GLY A 294 -10.52 -7.85 -16.63
C GLY A 294 -11.61 -7.45 -15.64
N VAL A 295 -11.23 -6.95 -14.46
CA VAL A 295 -12.19 -6.50 -13.46
C VAL A 295 -12.90 -5.27 -14.01
N ASN A 296 -14.21 -5.21 -13.82
CA ASN A 296 -14.96 -4.04 -14.23
C ASN A 296 -14.38 -2.77 -13.58
N ARG A 297 -14.10 -1.76 -14.39
CA ARG A 297 -13.55 -0.47 -13.95
C ARG A 297 -14.24 0.09 -12.74
N SER A 298 -15.56 -0.01 -12.72
CA SER A 298 -16.39 0.49 -11.64
C SER A 298 -16.08 -0.16 -10.28
N ALA A 299 -15.67 -1.44 -10.26
CA ALA A 299 -15.32 -2.15 -9.04
C ALA A 299 -13.90 -1.78 -8.58
N TYR A 300 -12.90 -1.92 -9.46
CA TYR A 300 -11.50 -1.71 -9.05
C TYR A 300 -11.16 -0.24 -8.84
N SER A 301 -11.79 0.69 -9.58
CA SER A 301 -11.55 2.12 -9.40
C SER A 301 -12.05 2.58 -8.05
N PHE A 302 -13.07 1.93 -7.47
CA PHE A 302 -13.56 2.20 -6.13
C PHE A 302 -12.73 1.49 -5.07
N SER A 303 -12.60 0.16 -5.20
CA SER A 303 -12.05 -0.67 -4.12
C SER A 303 -10.56 -0.44 -3.92
N LEU A 304 -9.77 -0.33 -4.99
CA LEU A 304 -8.31 -0.26 -4.87
C LEU A 304 -7.80 1.05 -4.26
N PRO A 305 -8.30 2.25 -4.63
CA PRO A 305 -7.86 3.49 -3.99
C PRO A 305 -8.21 3.53 -2.50
N ILE A 306 -9.40 3.07 -2.14
CA ILE A 306 -9.82 2.94 -0.74
C ILE A 306 -8.90 1.95 -0.02
N GLY A 307 -8.71 0.75 -0.59
CA GLY A 307 -7.83 -0.26 0.00
C GLY A 307 -6.38 0.22 0.20
N ALA A 308 -5.87 1.09 -0.68
CA ALA A 308 -4.52 1.64 -0.56
C ALA A 308 -4.33 2.58 0.64
N THR A 309 -5.42 3.05 1.27
CA THR A 309 -5.38 3.87 2.48
C THR A 309 -5.92 3.14 3.70
N ILE A 310 -7.04 2.42 3.57
CA ILE A 310 -7.72 1.82 4.73
C ILE A 310 -7.38 0.34 4.96
N ASN A 311 -6.80 -0.37 3.98
CA ASN A 311 -6.58 -1.81 4.10
C ASN A 311 -5.09 -2.17 4.10
N MET A 312 -4.48 -2.06 5.28
CA MET A 312 -3.06 -2.33 5.49
C MET A 312 -2.82 -3.55 6.39
N ASP A 313 -3.31 -4.72 5.98
CA ASP A 313 -3.17 -5.99 6.69
C ASP A 313 -1.72 -6.30 7.10
N GLY A 314 -0.76 -6.05 6.20
CA GLY A 314 0.67 -6.22 6.48
C GLY A 314 1.17 -5.30 7.61
N THR A 315 0.68 -4.06 7.65
CA THR A 315 0.98 -3.10 8.71
C THR A 315 0.42 -3.56 10.05
N ALA A 316 -0.80 -4.13 10.09
CA ALA A 316 -1.38 -4.68 11.31
C ALA A 316 -0.57 -5.88 11.83
N ILE A 317 -0.14 -6.79 10.93
CA ILE A 317 0.76 -7.90 11.29
C ILE A 317 2.05 -7.37 11.90
N TYR A 318 2.70 -6.44 11.21
CA TYR A 318 3.94 -5.80 11.63
C TYR A 318 3.82 -5.15 13.01
N MET A 319 2.80 -4.32 13.22
CA MET A 319 2.61 -3.59 14.49
C MET A 319 2.48 -4.54 15.68
N LEU A 320 1.76 -5.64 15.50
CA LEU A 320 1.51 -6.59 16.58
C LEU A 320 2.71 -7.51 16.86
N VAL A 321 3.45 -7.90 15.82
CA VAL A 321 4.74 -8.60 16.01
C VAL A 321 5.70 -7.70 16.79
N VAL A 322 5.75 -6.40 16.48
CA VAL A 322 6.59 -5.43 17.20
C VAL A 322 6.07 -5.15 18.61
N ALA A 323 4.76 -5.12 18.83
CA ALA A 323 4.19 -5.00 20.17
C ALA A 323 4.59 -6.16 21.08
N VAL A 324 4.61 -7.39 20.55
CA VAL A 324 5.11 -8.55 21.31
C VAL A 324 6.62 -8.44 21.54
N PHE A 325 7.39 -7.93 20.56
CA PHE A 325 8.82 -7.64 20.77
C PHE A 325 9.04 -6.66 21.91
N ALA A 326 8.28 -5.55 21.93
CA ALA A 326 8.37 -4.53 22.96
C ALA A 326 8.07 -5.09 24.35
N ALA A 327 6.99 -5.88 24.47
CA ALA A 327 6.61 -6.52 25.73
C ALA A 327 7.71 -7.48 26.23
N ASN A 328 8.24 -8.34 25.36
CA ASN A 328 9.31 -9.27 25.73
C ASN A 328 10.61 -8.56 26.10
N ALA A 329 10.94 -7.44 25.44
CA ALA A 329 12.17 -6.69 25.69
C ALA A 329 12.20 -6.03 27.08
N VAL A 330 11.03 -5.81 27.69
CA VAL A 330 10.90 -5.32 29.08
C VAL A 330 10.45 -6.40 30.06
N GLY A 331 10.33 -7.66 29.61
CA GLY A 331 9.86 -8.76 30.45
C GLY A 331 8.38 -8.69 30.84
N HIS A 332 7.57 -7.89 30.13
CA HIS A 332 6.12 -7.79 30.35
C HIS A 332 5.39 -8.93 29.66
N VAL A 333 4.52 -9.62 30.40
CA VAL A 333 3.66 -10.67 29.85
C VAL A 333 2.31 -10.06 29.49
N LEU A 334 2.00 -10.03 28.19
CA LEU A 334 0.73 -9.49 27.69
C LEU A 334 -0.46 -10.31 28.21
N THR A 335 -1.38 -9.63 28.88
CA THR A 335 -2.67 -10.17 29.32
C THR A 335 -3.65 -10.30 28.16
N ALA A 336 -4.71 -11.10 28.33
CA ALA A 336 -5.76 -11.26 27.32
C ALA A 336 -6.45 -9.93 26.97
N SER A 337 -6.65 -9.04 27.96
CA SER A 337 -7.21 -7.72 27.74
C SER A 337 -6.29 -6.81 26.92
N GLU A 338 -4.99 -6.82 27.21
CA GLU A 338 -4.02 -6.03 26.44
C GLU A 338 -3.90 -6.52 25.00
N ILE A 339 -3.93 -7.85 24.78
CA ILE A 339 -3.96 -8.44 23.44
C ILE A 339 -5.19 -7.97 22.66
N ALA A 340 -6.38 -7.99 23.28
CA ALA A 340 -7.59 -7.52 22.64
C ALA A 340 -7.51 -6.03 22.28
N THR A 341 -7.01 -5.19 23.19
CA THR A 341 -6.77 -3.76 22.95
C THR A 341 -5.79 -3.55 21.79
N LEU A 342 -4.65 -4.25 21.80
CA LEU A 342 -3.66 -4.18 20.74
C LEU A 342 -4.25 -4.53 19.36
N ILE A 343 -5.05 -5.60 19.26
CA ILE A 343 -5.70 -5.99 18.00
C ILE A 343 -6.61 -4.87 17.50
N VAL A 344 -7.49 -4.34 18.36
CA VAL A 344 -8.44 -3.28 17.97
C VAL A 344 -7.68 -2.04 17.55
N VAL A 345 -6.72 -1.58 18.36
CA VAL A 345 -5.95 -0.38 18.08
C VAL A 345 -5.10 -0.55 16.83
N ALA A 346 -4.41 -1.68 16.63
CA ALA A 346 -3.61 -1.91 15.43
C ALA A 346 -4.48 -1.91 14.16
N VAL A 347 -5.67 -2.52 14.20
CA VAL A 347 -6.61 -2.46 13.08
C VAL A 347 -7.04 -1.03 12.82
N MET A 348 -7.48 -0.28 13.84
CA MET A 348 -7.87 1.13 13.68
C MET A 348 -6.73 2.01 13.17
N SER A 349 -5.53 1.85 13.74
CA SER A 349 -4.33 2.59 13.37
C SER A 349 -3.90 2.28 11.94
N SER A 350 -4.08 1.04 11.47
CA SER A 350 -3.79 0.66 10.09
C SER A 350 -4.71 1.36 9.07
N LEU A 351 -5.90 1.84 9.48
CA LEU A 351 -6.81 2.62 8.63
C LEU A 351 -6.33 4.06 8.40
N GLY A 352 -5.59 4.61 9.37
CA GLY A 352 -5.15 6.00 9.39
C GLY A 352 -3.74 6.23 8.83
N VAL A 353 -3.04 5.15 8.46
CA VAL A 353 -1.75 5.28 7.77
C VAL A 353 -2.02 5.68 6.32
N ALA A 354 -1.58 6.85 5.89
CA ALA A 354 -1.50 7.10 4.45
C ALA A 354 -0.47 6.12 3.85
N GLY A 355 -0.72 5.54 2.67
CA GLY A 355 0.08 4.47 2.04
C GLY A 355 1.51 4.86 1.62
N VAL A 356 2.27 5.47 2.51
CA VAL A 356 3.60 6.01 2.31
C VAL A 356 4.65 5.27 3.14
N PRO A 357 5.91 5.29 2.69
CA PRO A 357 7.01 4.72 3.45
C PRO A 357 7.07 5.33 4.87
N MET A 358 7.39 4.50 5.86
CA MET A 358 7.50 4.88 7.29
C MET A 358 6.20 5.32 7.97
N GLY A 359 5.05 5.34 7.28
CA GLY A 359 3.76 5.68 7.90
C GLY A 359 3.34 4.70 9.00
N GLY A 360 3.78 3.44 8.92
CA GLY A 360 3.55 2.42 9.94
C GLY A 360 4.25 2.71 11.27
N LEU A 361 5.37 3.45 11.29
CA LEU A 361 6.11 3.77 12.53
C LEU A 361 5.34 4.74 13.43
N ILE A 362 4.67 5.73 12.84
CA ILE A 362 3.86 6.70 13.59
C ILE A 362 2.70 5.99 14.29
N MET A 363 2.04 5.09 13.57
CA MET A 363 0.91 4.33 14.09
C MET A 363 1.32 3.19 15.04
N LEU A 364 2.56 2.73 14.94
CA LEU A 364 3.15 1.83 15.92
C LEU A 364 3.26 2.52 17.28
N THR A 365 3.65 3.80 17.33
CA THR A 365 3.67 4.60 18.57
C THR A 365 2.31 4.62 19.25
N VAL A 366 1.25 4.82 18.48
CA VAL A 366 -0.14 4.79 18.97
C VAL A 366 -0.51 3.40 19.50
N THR A 367 -0.14 2.36 18.75
CA THR A 367 -0.44 0.97 19.13
C THR A 367 0.26 0.58 20.43
N LEU A 368 1.56 0.86 20.56
CA LEU A 368 2.32 0.57 21.77
C LEU A 368 1.83 1.40 22.97
N GLY A 369 1.55 2.69 22.75
CA GLY A 369 1.09 3.60 23.79
C GLY A 369 -0.29 3.23 24.36
N SER A 370 -1.14 2.55 23.58
CA SER A 370 -2.49 2.14 24.01
C SER A 370 -2.50 1.22 25.24
N ILE A 371 -1.39 0.51 25.49
CA ILE A 371 -1.21 -0.37 26.65
C ILE A 371 0.06 -0.02 27.44
N GLY A 372 0.64 1.16 27.20
CA GLY A 372 1.82 1.65 27.94
C GLY A 372 3.13 0.93 27.64
N LEU A 373 3.28 0.30 26.46
CA LEU A 373 4.55 -0.31 26.05
C LEU A 373 5.58 0.75 25.66
N PRO A 374 6.89 0.48 25.85
CA PRO A 374 7.97 1.43 25.59
C PRO A 374 8.04 1.88 24.13
N LEU A 375 7.94 3.20 23.90
CA LEU A 375 8.03 3.79 22.55
C LEU A 375 9.46 3.82 22.00
N GLN A 376 10.49 3.59 22.83
CA GLN A 376 11.88 3.48 22.39
C GLN A 376 12.07 2.38 21.35
N VAL A 377 11.19 1.36 21.38
CA VAL A 377 11.13 0.30 20.37
C VAL A 377 10.87 0.87 18.98
N VAL A 378 10.08 1.94 18.85
CA VAL A 378 9.85 2.59 17.55
C VAL A 378 11.15 3.09 16.94
N GLY A 379 12.05 3.66 17.75
CA GLY A 379 13.38 4.09 17.28
C GLY A 379 14.27 2.94 16.83
N LEU A 380 14.23 1.80 17.54
CA LEU A 380 14.95 0.59 17.14
C LEU A 380 14.41 0.00 15.84
N ILE A 381 13.08 -0.02 15.71
CA ILE A 381 12.40 -0.56 14.53
C ILE A 381 12.52 0.37 13.33
N ALA A 382 12.57 1.69 13.52
CA ALA A 382 12.84 2.65 12.45
C ALA A 382 14.16 2.36 11.71
N GLY A 383 15.14 1.77 12.42
CA GLY A 383 16.39 1.31 11.83
C GLY A 383 16.23 0.21 10.78
N ILE A 384 15.18 -0.61 10.88
CA ILE A 384 14.89 -1.80 10.07
C ILE A 384 13.58 -1.75 9.28
N ASP A 385 12.75 -0.72 9.50
CA ASP A 385 11.43 -0.49 8.88
C ASP A 385 11.47 -0.55 7.35
N VAL A 386 12.64 -0.29 6.78
CA VAL A 386 12.85 -0.38 5.34
C VAL A 386 12.80 -1.82 4.80
N ILE A 387 13.05 -2.81 5.66
CA ILE A 387 13.06 -4.24 5.32
C ILE A 387 11.72 -4.91 5.66
N LEU A 388 11.04 -4.42 6.70
CA LEU A 388 9.73 -4.88 7.16
C LEU A 388 8.61 -4.40 6.24
#